data_AF-A0A7J3DPV8-F1
#
_entry.id   AF-A0A7J3DPV8-F1
#
_cell.length_a   1.000
_cell.length_b   1.000
_cell.length_c   1.000
_cell.angle_alpha   90.00
_cell.angle_beta   90.00
_cell.angle_gamma   90.00
#
_symmetry.space_group_name_H-M   'P 1'
#
loop_
_entity.id
_entity.type
_entity.pdbx_description
1 polymer ?
#
loop_
_entity_poly.entity_id
_entity_poly.type
_entity_poly.pdbx_seq_one_letter_code
_entity_poly.pdbx_strand_id
1 'polypeptide(L)' 'MKLEKYLILNKYFLSLFGVKDFKDLQLKLKDIKEGTDSNGRTYFVNTLLSLQEVKISEDDLIRYDRNIQEYE' A
#
# COMPACT_ATOMS: atom_id res chain seq x y z
N MET A 1 -4.41 -23.92 14.53
CA MET A 1 -5.31 -22.79 14.17
C MET A 1 -4.50 -21.79 13.36
N LYS A 2 -4.94 -21.35 12.17
CA LYS A 2 -4.17 -20.38 11.36
C LYS A 2 -4.64 -18.96 11.68
N LEU A 3 -3.80 -18.15 12.32
CA LEU A 3 -4.12 -16.79 12.79
C LEU A 3 -4.65 -15.88 11.66
N GLU A 4 -4.05 -16.01 10.47
CA GLU A 4 -4.45 -15.32 9.23
C GLU A 4 -5.94 -15.44 8.90
N LYS A 5 -6.62 -16.51 9.34
CA LYS A 5 -8.06 -16.70 9.09
C LYS A 5 -8.94 -15.74 9.91
N TYR A 6 -8.44 -15.27 11.05
CA TYR A 6 -9.17 -14.44 12.02
C TYR A 6 -8.81 -12.96 11.95
N LEU A 7 -7.80 -12.58 11.17
CA LEU A 7 -7.39 -11.19 10.98
C LEU A 7 -8.32 -10.49 9.96
N ILE A 8 -9.59 -10.32 10.32
CA ILE A 8 -10.63 -9.71 9.46
C ILE A 8 -10.20 -8.31 9.00
N LEU A 9 -9.63 -7.50 9.90
CA LEU A 9 -9.15 -6.15 9.57
C LEU A 9 -7.99 -6.18 8.58
N ASN A 10 -7.06 -7.14 8.73
CA ASN A 10 -5.97 -7.30 7.76
C ASN A 10 -6.50 -7.69 6.38
N LYS A 11 -7.47 -8.61 6.32
CA LYS A 11 -8.13 -8.98 5.05
C LYS A 11 -8.86 -7.79 4.42
N TYR A 12 -9.56 -7.01 5.24
CA TYR A 12 -10.22 -5.79 4.77
C TYR A 12 -9.18 -4.81 4.20
N PHE A 13 -8.09 -4.55 4.93
CA PHE A 13 -6.99 -3.69 4.47
C PHE A 13 -6.40 -4.16 3.14
N LEU A 14 -6.08 -5.45 2.99
CA LEU A 14 -5.58 -6.00 1.73
C LEU A 14 -6.59 -5.84 0.58
N SER A 15 -7.88 -6.01 0.88
CA SER A 15 -8.96 -5.83 -0.10
C SER A 15 -9.12 -4.40 -0.60
N LEU A 16 -8.59 -3.40 0.11
CA LEU A 16 -8.55 -2.01 -0.36
C LEU A 16 -7.56 -1.81 -1.51
N PHE A 17 -6.59 -2.71 -1.65
CA PHE A 17 -5.56 -2.68 -2.70
C PHE A 17 -5.77 -3.77 -3.76
N GLY A 18 -6.93 -4.43 -3.78
CA GLY A 18 -7.19 -5.56 -4.68
C GLY A 18 -6.35 -6.80 -4.38
N VAL A 19 -5.74 -6.89 -3.20
CA VAL A 19 -4.85 -7.99 -2.82
C VAL A 19 -5.56 -8.96 -1.88
N LYS A 20 -5.30 -10.26 -2.05
CA LYS A 20 -5.91 -11.33 -1.23
C LYS A 20 -5.02 -11.79 -0.09
N ASP A 21 -3.71 -11.80 -0.30
CA ASP A 21 -2.72 -12.28 0.66
C ASP A 21 -1.65 -11.22 0.93
N PHE A 22 -1.22 -11.10 2.20
CA PHE A 22 -0.18 -10.14 2.58
C PHE A 22 1.14 -10.41 1.84
N LYS A 23 1.45 -11.68 1.56
CA LYS A 23 2.66 -12.07 0.83
C LYS A 23 2.67 -11.52 -0.59
N ASP A 24 1.51 -11.43 -1.24
CA ASP A 24 1.40 -10.83 -2.57
C ASP A 24 1.72 -9.34 -2.52
N LEU A 25 1.22 -8.62 -1.51
CA LEU A 25 1.54 -7.20 -1.30
C LEU A 25 3.03 -7.04 -0.99
N GLN A 26 3.59 -7.87 -0.12
CA GLN A 26 5.00 -7.84 0.24
C GLN A 26 5.91 -8.03 -0.98
N LEU A 27 5.59 -9.00 -1.85
CA LEU A 27 6.38 -9.23 -3.07
C LEU A 27 6.36 -8.03 -4.02
N LYS A 28 5.25 -7.30 -4.10
CA LYS A 28 5.15 -6.08 -4.92
C LYS A 28 5.98 -4.92 -4.35
N LEU A 29 6.17 -4.88 -3.03
CA LEU A 29 6.87 -3.78 -2.35
C LEU A 29 8.35 -4.08 -2.04
N LYS A 30 8.76 -5.35 -2.08
CA LYS A 30 10.07 -5.82 -1.58
C LYS A 30 11.27 -5.10 -2.20
N ASP A 31 11.23 -4.87 -3.51
CA ASP A 31 12.36 -4.34 -4.27
C ASP A 31 12.16 -2.86 -4.67
N ILE A 32 11.22 -2.17 -4.00
CA ILE A 32 11.00 -0.74 -4.19
C ILE A 32 12.11 0.03 -3.48
N LYS A 33 12.73 0.95 -4.22
CA LYS A 33 13.72 1.87 -3.68
C LYS A 33 13.08 2.85 -2.69
N GLU A 34 13.76 3.14 -1.60
CA GLU A 34 13.38 4.23 -0.69
C GLU A 34 13.59 5.63 -1.32
N GLY A 35 12.83 6.60 -0.82
CA GLY A 35 12.84 7.99 -1.28
C GLY A 35 11.67 8.34 -2.18
N THR A 36 11.77 9.52 -2.81
CA THR A 36 10.69 10.14 -3.58
C THR A 36 11.04 10.31 -5.05
N ASP A 37 10.02 10.34 -5.89
CA ASP A 37 10.13 10.77 -7.28
C ASP A 37 10.26 12.31 -7.42
N SER A 38 10.26 12.80 -8.66
CA SER A 38 10.35 14.24 -8.97
C SER A 38 9.13 15.05 -8.50
N ASN A 39 8.02 14.39 -8.17
CA ASN A 39 6.78 15.01 -7.71
C ASN A 39 6.66 14.98 -6.17
N GLY A 40 7.68 14.47 -5.47
CA GLY A 40 7.66 14.33 -4.02
C GLY A 40 6.80 13.15 -3.52
N ARG A 41 6.40 12.23 -4.40
CA ARG A 41 5.68 11.01 -4.02
C ARG A 41 6.68 9.90 -3.73
N THR A 42 6.48 9.12 -2.67
CA THR A 42 7.35 7.95 -2.46
C THR A 42 7.19 6.95 -3.60
N TYR A 43 8.25 6.21 -3.89
CA TYR A 43 8.13 5.11 -4.86
C TYR A 43 7.13 4.03 -4.42
N PHE A 44 6.87 3.93 -3.10
CA PHE A 44 5.86 3.02 -2.55
C PHE A 44 4.43 3.42 -2.96
N VAL A 45 4.04 4.69 -2.79
CA VAL A 45 2.68 5.12 -3.18
C VAL A 45 2.47 4.96 -4.68
N ASN A 46 3.50 5.21 -5.50
CA ASN A 46 3.43 4.99 -6.93
C ASN A 46 3.16 3.51 -7.29
N THR A 47 3.79 2.56 -6.59
CA THR A 47 3.47 1.15 -6.77
C THR A 47 2.07 0.79 -6.28
N LEU A 48 1.62 1.34 -5.15
CA LEU A 48 0.26 1.12 -4.65
C LEU A 48 -0.81 1.65 -5.62
N LEU A 49 -0.58 2.80 -6.24
CA LEU A 49 -1.47 3.39 -7.26
C LEU A 49 -1.52 2.55 -8.55
N SER A 50 -0.44 1.83 -8.88
CA SER A 50 -0.40 0.95 -10.05
C SER A 50 -1.11 -0.40 -9.86
N LEU A 51 -1.58 -0.70 -8.64
CA LEU A 51 -2.31 -1.95 -8.39
C LEU A 51 -3.69 -1.92 -9.07
N GLN A 52 -4.17 -3.11 -9.43
CA GLN A 52 -5.52 -3.26 -9.97
C GLN A 52 -6.55 -3.30 -8.83
N GLU A 53 -7.76 -2.79 -9.11
CA GLU A 53 -8.90 -2.83 -8.18
C GLU A 53 -8.67 -2.11 -6.84
N VAL A 54 -7.81 -1.09 -6.83
CA VAL A 54 -7.63 -0.22 -5.66
C VAL A 54 -8.93 0.53 -5.38
N LYS A 55 -9.40 0.47 -4.13
CA LYS A 55 -10.65 1.07 -3.67
C LYS A 55 -10.46 2.40 -2.95
N ILE A 56 -9.20 2.79 -2.72
CA ILE A 56 -8.82 4.07 -2.13
C ILE A 56 -8.59 5.05 -3.27
N SER A 57 -9.05 6.29 -3.11
CA SER A 57 -8.81 7.33 -4.12
C SER A 57 -7.31 7.64 -4.25
N GLU A 58 -6.89 8.08 -5.44
CA GLU A 58 -5.51 8.53 -5.64
C GLU A 58 -5.16 9.70 -4.70
N ASP A 59 -6.07 10.66 -4.55
CA ASP A 59 -5.88 11.82 -3.67
C ASP A 59 -5.68 11.40 -2.20
N ASP A 60 -6.45 10.43 -1.70
CA ASP A 60 -6.28 9.93 -0.34
C ASP A 60 -4.93 9.21 -0.16
N LEU A 61 -4.51 8.40 -1.13
CA LEU A 61 -3.21 7.72 -1.08
C LEU A 61 -2.04 8.70 -1.10
N ILE A 62 -2.10 9.73 -1.94
CA ILE A 62 -1.09 10.80 -1.96
C ILE A 62 -1.10 11.57 -0.64
N ARG A 63 -2.28 11.85 -0.07
CA ARG A 63 -2.38 12.50 1.25
C ARG A 63 -1.73 11.64 2.33
N TYR A 64 -1.99 10.34 2.36
CA TYR A 64 -1.38 9.44 3.33
C TYR A 64 0.12 9.35 3.17
N ASP A 65 0.61 9.27 1.93
CA ASP A 65 2.05 9.26 1.63
C ASP A 65 2.73 10.52 2.18
N ARG A 66 2.18 11.71 1.90
CA ARG A 66 2.70 12.97 2.43
C ARG A 66 2.69 12.99 3.96
N ASN A 67 1.60 12.57 4.59
CA ASN A 67 1.49 12.56 6.04
C ASN A 67 2.53 11.63 6.71
N ILE A 68 2.89 10.52 6.06
CA ILE A 68 3.95 9.62 6.54
C ILE A 68 5.32 10.28 6.40
N GLN A 69 5.60 10.89 5.24
CA GLN A 69 6.87 11.60 5.00
C GLN A 69 7.09 12.76 5.99
N GLU A 70 6.02 13.44 6.42
CA GLU A 70 6.09 14.55 7.40
C GLU A 70 6.24 14.08 8.86
N TYR A 71 5.94 12.81 9.14
CA TYR A 71 5.99 12.26 10.50
C TYR A 71 7.38 11.72 10.87
N GLU A 72 8.15 11.27 9.89
CA GLU A 72 9.55 10.82 10.02
C GLU A 72 10.53 12.01 10.12
#